data_AF-A0A2H0FX10-F1
#
_entry.id   AF-A0A2H0FX10-F1
#
_cell.length_a   1.000
_cell.length_b   1.000
_cell.length_c   1.000
_cell.angle_alpha   90.00
_cell.angle_beta   90.00
_cell.angle_gamma   90.00
#
_symmetry.space_group_name_H-M   'P 1'
#
loop_
_entity.id
_entity.type
_entity.pdbx_description
1 polymer ?
#
loop_
_entity_poly.entity_id
_entity_poly.type
_entity_poly.pdbx_seq_one_letter_code
_entity_poly.pdbx_strand_id
1 'polypeptide(L)'
;MVFIILTSVLIISLFLSRILFKIWFNPLAIYTSIWFVLLFLYELKLLRYYPLQVITWFVILIAFLSFLFGVLFYFSVKDYLFNYQEYSFSNLRDNPIFENNGRILLIAIIIIGLIGLLGALQHWSILLKQFGSIQNVFLYAQVVYRMRVEGDLVGVVPYLSAFSFVSLFLAGLYSAYMNKISLITLLPIMAIILKDLANVGRAFMLFALVEFICVFMIARYSMNKKEKTSVQKSKKSLVINFILILSVIIISASFVRSIKGQIEHYKTATSSLKQLNVLDVITPSIYLYFSSHVGVLNKFLEQNNERSMIGEHTFMPAYNIAAKFNLTKNPNSYQKGYFIPMWTNTGTYLRELYSDFGILGVTAGPFLLSFLSVYFFFRFLNEKKIFYLIYTSYLYIVIFFTFLVMVTRLGNWIISLLLTILSVTILERIGKKHIEKNKNLEIE
;
A
#
# COMPACT_ATOMS: atom_id res chain seq x y z
N MET A 1 -16.00 23.40 -15.14
CA MET A 1 -17.07 22.86 -14.27
C MET A 1 -16.60 21.64 -13.47
N VAL A 2 -16.19 20.52 -14.11
CA VAL A 2 -15.75 19.29 -13.41
C VAL A 2 -14.67 19.55 -12.36
N PHE A 3 -13.64 20.35 -12.69
CA PHE A 3 -12.58 20.72 -11.75
C PHE A 3 -13.10 21.38 -10.45
N ILE A 4 -14.08 22.28 -10.58
CA ILE A 4 -14.68 22.96 -9.42
C ILE A 4 -15.41 21.93 -8.56
N ILE A 5 -16.19 21.04 -9.17
CA ILE A 5 -16.91 19.96 -8.47
C ILE A 5 -15.93 19.06 -7.71
N LEU A 6 -14.87 18.57 -8.37
CA LEU A 6 -13.86 17.71 -7.74
C LEU A 6 -13.18 18.40 -6.55
N THR A 7 -12.84 19.69 -6.71
CA THR A 7 -12.19 20.48 -5.65
C THR A 7 -13.15 20.71 -4.47
N SER A 8 -14.41 21.02 -4.73
CA SER A 8 -15.45 21.15 -3.70
C SER A 8 -15.65 19.84 -2.93
N VAL A 9 -15.76 18.71 -3.63
CA VAL A 9 -15.87 17.38 -3.01
C VAL A 9 -14.65 17.07 -2.14
N LEU A 10 -13.44 17.41 -2.60
CA LEU A 10 -12.21 17.24 -1.81
C LEU A 10 -12.27 18.06 -0.53
N ILE A 11 -12.55 19.37 -0.62
CA ILE A 11 -12.55 20.28 0.54
C ILE A 11 -13.60 19.84 1.56
N ILE A 12 -14.83 19.56 1.12
CA ILE A 12 -15.92 19.12 1.99
C ILE A 12 -15.55 17.80 2.69
N SER A 13 -15.02 16.84 1.93
CA SER A 13 -14.63 15.53 2.49
C SER A 13 -13.48 15.65 3.49
N LEU A 14 -12.47 16.48 3.21
CA LEU A 14 -11.35 16.72 4.12
C LEU A 14 -11.81 17.43 5.40
N PHE A 15 -12.75 18.37 5.29
CA PHE A 15 -13.34 19.03 6.45
C PHE A 15 -14.17 18.06 7.30
N LEU A 16 -15.07 17.29 6.68
CA LEU A 16 -15.85 16.25 7.35
C LEU A 16 -14.94 15.22 8.02
N SER A 17 -13.91 14.77 7.31
CA SER A 17 -12.86 13.88 7.80
C SER A 17 -12.15 14.47 9.03
N ARG A 18 -11.79 15.75 9.01
CA ARG A 18 -11.18 16.43 10.15
C ARG A 18 -12.11 16.47 11.37
N ILE A 19 -13.40 16.71 11.16
CA ILE A 19 -14.42 16.73 12.22
C ILE A 19 -14.55 15.34 12.85
N LEU A 20 -14.73 14.30 12.03
CA LEU A 20 -14.99 12.94 12.47
C LEU A 20 -13.78 12.30 13.18
N PHE A 21 -12.59 12.44 12.61
CA PHE A 21 -11.39 11.72 13.07
C PHE A 21 -10.49 12.55 13.99
N LYS A 22 -10.64 13.89 14.01
CA LYS A 22 -9.75 14.83 14.73
C LYS A 22 -8.27 14.75 14.31
N ILE A 23 -7.95 14.03 13.24
CA ILE A 23 -6.62 13.91 12.61
C ILE A 23 -6.76 14.01 11.09
N TRP A 24 -5.72 14.50 10.41
CA TRP A 24 -5.71 14.60 8.94
C TRP A 24 -5.41 13.27 8.25
N PHE A 25 -4.65 12.38 8.89
CA PHE A 25 -4.26 11.10 8.31
C PHE A 25 -5.27 10.00 8.71
N ASN A 26 -6.36 9.86 7.95
CA ASN A 26 -7.45 8.92 8.22
C ASN A 26 -8.00 8.32 6.91
N PRO A 27 -8.85 7.27 6.96
CA PRO A 27 -9.29 6.53 5.76
C PRO A 27 -9.98 7.43 4.73
N LEU A 28 -10.88 8.32 5.18
CA LEU A 28 -11.65 9.20 4.30
C LEU A 28 -10.77 10.23 3.62
N ALA A 29 -9.85 10.86 4.36
CA ALA A 29 -8.93 11.82 3.77
C ALA A 29 -8.04 11.18 2.69
N ILE A 30 -7.47 10.00 2.97
CA ILE A 30 -6.59 9.28 2.04
C ILE A 30 -7.37 8.89 0.77
N TYR A 31 -8.55 8.27 0.93
CA TYR A 31 -9.38 7.85 -0.20
C TYR A 31 -9.75 9.03 -1.11
N THR A 32 -10.27 10.12 -0.54
CA THR A 32 -10.67 11.31 -1.30
C THR A 32 -9.47 11.97 -1.96
N SER A 33 -8.34 12.13 -1.27
CA SER A 33 -7.14 12.75 -1.86
C SER A 33 -6.61 11.96 -3.05
N ILE A 34 -6.61 10.63 -2.98
CA ILE A 34 -6.14 9.79 -4.09
C ILE A 34 -7.08 9.93 -5.28
N TRP A 35 -8.38 9.72 -5.09
CA TRP A 35 -9.35 9.84 -6.18
C TRP A 35 -9.38 11.24 -6.79
N PHE A 36 -9.23 12.28 -5.97
CA PHE A 36 -9.06 13.65 -6.47
C PHE A 36 -7.84 13.77 -7.38
N VAL A 37 -6.66 13.29 -6.96
CA VAL A 37 -5.43 13.36 -7.76
C VAL A 37 -5.62 12.64 -9.10
N LEU A 38 -6.23 11.44 -9.12
CA LEU A 38 -6.46 10.71 -10.37
C LEU A 38 -7.38 11.46 -11.33
N LEU A 39 -8.54 11.90 -10.82
CA LEU A 39 -9.55 12.57 -11.64
C LEU A 39 -9.04 13.92 -12.11
N PHE A 40 -8.35 14.65 -11.23
CA PHE A 40 -7.69 15.89 -11.58
C PHE A 40 -6.68 15.69 -12.71
N LEU A 41 -5.75 14.73 -12.55
CA LEU A 41 -4.75 14.46 -13.57
C LEU A 41 -5.39 13.98 -14.88
N TYR A 42 -6.44 13.16 -14.84
CA TYR A 42 -7.17 12.74 -16.05
C TYR A 42 -7.80 13.94 -16.78
N GLU A 43 -8.48 14.82 -16.04
CA GLU A 43 -9.18 16.00 -16.58
C GLU A 43 -8.24 17.11 -17.05
N LEU A 44 -6.97 17.14 -16.61
CA LEU A 44 -5.97 18.05 -17.19
C LEU A 44 -5.72 17.79 -18.69
N LYS A 45 -6.05 16.58 -19.19
CA LYS A 45 -5.90 16.18 -20.59
C LYS A 45 -4.52 16.49 -21.21
N LEU A 46 -3.45 16.35 -20.42
CA LEU A 46 -2.08 16.46 -20.96
C LEU A 46 -1.74 15.29 -21.90
N LEU A 47 -2.49 14.20 -21.80
CA LEU A 47 -2.67 13.20 -22.83
C LEU A 47 -4.08 13.35 -23.42
N ARG A 48 -4.25 13.03 -24.72
CA ARG A 48 -5.53 13.13 -25.44
C ARG A 48 -6.56 12.07 -24.99
N TYR A 49 -6.95 12.10 -23.73
CA TYR A 49 -7.93 11.20 -23.14
C TYR A 49 -9.33 11.42 -23.71
N TYR A 50 -10.02 10.32 -23.98
CA TYR A 50 -11.44 10.31 -24.32
C TYR A 50 -12.26 10.89 -23.16
N PRO A 51 -13.38 11.58 -23.43
CA PRO A 51 -14.28 12.00 -22.36
C PRO A 51 -14.79 10.78 -21.59
N LEU A 52 -14.92 10.93 -20.27
CA LEU A 52 -15.54 9.90 -19.43
C LEU A 52 -17.04 9.82 -19.74
N GLN A 53 -17.54 8.61 -19.92
CA GLN A 53 -18.96 8.34 -20.10
C GLN A 53 -19.73 8.60 -18.81
N VAL A 54 -21.03 8.87 -18.94
CA VAL A 54 -21.94 9.10 -17.79
C VAL A 54 -21.93 7.91 -16.84
N ILE A 55 -21.89 6.67 -17.35
CA ILE A 55 -21.84 5.46 -16.53
C ILE A 55 -20.56 5.40 -15.67
N THR A 56 -19.44 5.88 -16.18
CA THR A 56 -18.16 5.92 -15.45
C THR A 56 -18.23 6.90 -14.29
N TRP A 57 -18.78 8.10 -14.53
CA TRP A 57 -19.03 9.07 -13.48
C TRP A 57 -19.99 8.54 -12.41
N PHE A 58 -21.04 7.85 -12.82
CA PHE A 58 -22.00 7.22 -11.91
C PHE A 58 -21.35 6.14 -11.03
N VAL A 59 -20.54 5.25 -11.60
CA VAL A 59 -19.79 4.22 -10.87
C VAL A 59 -18.83 4.84 -9.84
N ILE A 60 -18.10 5.88 -10.23
CA ILE A 60 -17.17 6.59 -9.33
C ILE A 60 -17.92 7.30 -8.20
N LEU A 61 -19.04 7.97 -8.52
CA LEU A 61 -19.87 8.66 -7.55
C LEU A 61 -20.48 7.68 -6.54
N ILE A 62 -21.04 6.56 -7.00
CA ILE A 62 -21.59 5.51 -6.13
C ILE A 62 -20.51 4.92 -5.23
N ALA A 63 -19.33 4.61 -5.77
CA ALA A 63 -18.24 4.10 -4.96
C ALA A 63 -17.81 5.09 -3.87
N PHE A 64 -17.71 6.38 -4.21
CA PHE A 64 -17.40 7.44 -3.25
C PHE A 64 -18.48 7.57 -2.16
N LEU A 65 -19.76 7.62 -2.54
CA LEU A 65 -20.87 7.68 -1.59
C LEU A 65 -20.92 6.43 -0.71
N SER A 66 -20.69 5.25 -1.27
CA SER A 66 -20.65 3.99 -0.52
C SER A 66 -19.50 3.98 0.49
N PHE A 67 -18.32 4.45 0.08
CA PHE A 67 -17.18 4.64 0.98
C PHE A 67 -17.53 5.62 2.12
N LEU A 68 -18.12 6.77 1.80
CA LEU A 68 -18.56 7.76 2.79
C LEU A 68 -19.62 7.17 3.74
N PHE A 69 -20.59 6.45 3.23
CA PHE A 69 -21.62 5.80 4.05
C PHE A 69 -21.04 4.75 4.98
N GLY A 70 -20.04 3.97 4.58
CA GLY A 70 -19.37 3.03 5.51
C GLY A 70 -18.65 3.75 6.66
N VAL A 71 -18.08 4.94 6.41
CA VAL A 71 -17.54 5.80 7.48
C VAL A 71 -18.65 6.29 8.40
N LEU A 72 -19.71 6.88 7.85
CA LEU A 72 -20.81 7.43 8.64
C LEU A 72 -21.55 6.35 9.44
N PHE A 73 -21.77 5.19 8.84
CA PHE A 73 -22.39 4.03 9.48
C PHE A 73 -21.64 3.62 10.73
N TYR A 74 -20.30 3.50 10.66
CA TYR A 74 -19.48 3.26 11.85
C TYR A 74 -19.76 4.30 12.95
N PHE A 75 -19.80 5.59 12.62
CA PHE A 75 -20.07 6.64 13.61
C PHE A 75 -21.48 6.59 14.20
N SER A 76 -22.47 6.10 13.45
CA SER A 76 -23.83 5.87 13.94
C SER A 76 -23.92 4.65 14.86
N VAL A 77 -23.14 3.60 14.63
CA VAL A 77 -23.20 2.35 15.41
C VAL A 77 -22.12 2.23 16.48
N LYS A 78 -21.10 3.10 16.51
CA LYS A 78 -19.96 2.98 17.43
C LYS A 78 -20.41 2.95 18.90
N ASP A 79 -21.42 3.72 19.29
CA ASP A 79 -21.82 3.78 20.70
C ASP A 79 -22.47 2.45 21.14
N TYR A 80 -23.04 1.69 20.20
CA TYR A 80 -23.54 0.32 20.44
C TYR A 80 -22.44 -0.74 20.32
N LEU A 81 -21.53 -0.61 19.35
CA LEU A 81 -20.41 -1.56 19.17
C LEU A 81 -19.42 -1.51 20.34
N PHE A 82 -19.27 -0.35 20.93
CA PHE A 82 -18.42 -0.11 22.08
C PHE A 82 -19.32 0.12 23.28
N ASN A 83 -19.90 -0.97 23.80
CA ASN A 83 -20.41 -0.97 25.17
C ASN A 83 -19.31 -0.34 26.03
N TYR A 84 -19.66 0.75 26.70
CA TYR A 84 -18.75 1.67 27.39
C TYR A 84 -18.16 1.01 28.65
N GLN A 85 -17.56 -0.18 28.49
CA GLN A 85 -16.63 -0.67 29.48
C GLN A 85 -15.46 0.30 29.46
N GLU A 86 -15.10 0.80 30.63
CA GLU A 86 -13.88 1.56 30.83
C GLU A 86 -12.70 0.68 30.42
N TYR A 87 -12.34 0.73 29.14
CA TYR A 87 -11.12 0.14 28.66
C TYR A 87 -10.01 0.80 29.46
N SER A 88 -9.31 0.03 30.30
CA SER A 88 -8.12 0.52 30.96
C SER A 88 -7.21 1.05 29.86
N PHE A 89 -7.02 2.37 29.80
CA PHE A 89 -6.26 2.99 28.73
C PHE A 89 -4.78 2.66 28.91
N SER A 90 -4.37 1.44 28.55
CA SER A 90 -2.97 1.04 28.50
C SER A 90 -2.22 1.97 27.55
N ASN A 91 -1.05 2.45 27.94
CA ASN A 91 -0.21 3.18 26.99
C ASN A 91 0.30 2.18 25.95
N LEU A 92 0.36 2.57 24.68
CA LEU A 92 0.96 1.72 23.65
C LEU A 92 2.42 1.40 23.99
N ARG A 93 3.11 2.32 24.68
CA ARG A 93 4.48 2.12 25.17
C ARG A 93 4.60 1.00 26.21
N ASP A 94 3.52 0.65 26.90
CA ASP A 94 3.52 -0.43 27.90
C ASP A 94 3.39 -1.81 27.25
N ASN A 95 3.22 -1.88 25.92
CA ASN A 95 3.18 -3.15 25.22
C ASN A 95 4.53 -3.89 25.38
N PRO A 96 4.52 -5.20 25.70
CA PRO A 96 5.74 -5.98 25.92
C PRO A 96 6.76 -5.94 24.78
N ILE A 97 6.36 -5.65 23.54
CA ILE A 97 7.31 -5.50 22.41
C ILE A 97 8.29 -4.33 22.63
N PHE A 98 7.88 -3.30 23.38
CA PHE A 98 8.71 -2.12 23.66
C PHE A 98 9.58 -2.26 24.91
N GLU A 99 9.57 -3.42 25.56
CA GLU A 99 10.42 -3.67 26.73
C GLU A 99 11.90 -3.48 26.38
N ASN A 100 12.71 -3.17 27.41
CA ASN A 100 14.15 -2.91 27.27
C ASN A 100 14.40 -1.81 26.22
N ASN A 101 13.62 -0.73 26.30
CA ASN A 101 13.66 0.41 25.39
C ASN A 101 13.49 0.03 23.90
N GLY A 102 12.68 -1.00 23.61
CA GLY A 102 12.43 -1.48 22.25
C GLY A 102 13.58 -2.29 21.65
N ARG A 103 14.52 -2.79 22.46
CA ARG A 103 15.63 -3.62 21.97
C ARG A 103 15.13 -4.93 21.33
N ILE A 104 14.07 -5.53 21.86
CA ILE A 104 13.44 -6.73 21.28
C ILE A 104 12.97 -6.42 19.85
N LEU A 105 12.25 -5.32 19.68
CA LEU A 105 11.77 -4.86 18.39
C LEU A 105 12.93 -4.56 17.42
N LEU A 106 14.01 -3.93 17.89
CA LEU A 106 15.20 -3.64 17.10
C LEU A 106 15.86 -4.93 16.57
N ILE A 107 16.06 -5.92 17.44
CA ILE A 107 16.65 -7.22 17.06
C ILE A 107 15.75 -7.93 16.03
N ALA A 108 14.43 -7.90 16.25
CA ALA A 108 13.47 -8.48 15.31
C ALA A 108 13.54 -7.82 13.93
N ILE A 109 13.63 -6.49 13.85
CA ILE A 109 13.80 -5.75 12.58
C ILE A 109 15.05 -6.24 11.84
N ILE A 110 16.17 -6.41 12.55
CA ILE A 110 17.43 -6.87 11.96
C ILE A 110 17.28 -8.30 11.44
N ILE A 111 16.83 -9.24 12.28
CA ILE A 111 16.75 -10.67 11.90
C ILE A 111 15.78 -10.87 10.73
N ILE A 112 14.56 -10.35 10.86
CA ILE A 112 13.51 -10.46 9.83
C ILE A 112 13.93 -9.69 8.56
N GLY A 113 14.56 -8.53 8.71
CA GLY A 113 15.08 -7.73 7.60
C GLY A 113 16.21 -8.44 6.85
N LEU A 114 17.10 -9.14 7.56
CA LEU A 114 18.14 -9.96 6.95
C LEU A 114 17.56 -11.15 6.19
N ILE A 115 16.52 -11.82 6.71
CA ILE A 115 15.81 -12.89 5.97
C ILE A 115 15.23 -12.34 4.66
N GLY A 116 14.56 -11.18 4.72
CA GLY A 116 14.05 -10.50 3.54
C GLY A 116 15.13 -10.10 2.54
N LEU A 117 16.28 -9.61 3.03
CA LEU A 117 17.44 -9.26 2.21
C LEU A 117 18.07 -10.50 1.56
N LEU A 118 18.21 -11.61 2.28
CA LEU A 118 18.68 -12.88 1.73
C LEU A 118 17.74 -13.37 0.62
N GLY A 119 16.42 -13.18 0.78
CA GLY A 119 15.47 -13.47 -0.30
C GLY A 119 15.67 -12.59 -1.54
N ALA A 120 15.98 -11.31 -1.37
CA ALA A 120 16.32 -10.42 -2.48
C ALA A 120 17.63 -10.84 -3.18
N LEU A 121 18.67 -11.17 -2.40
CA LEU A 121 19.97 -11.61 -2.91
C LEU A 121 19.88 -12.96 -3.61
N GLN A 122 19.05 -13.87 -3.10
CA GLN A 122 18.79 -15.17 -3.73
C GLN A 122 18.15 -15.00 -5.11
N HIS A 123 17.20 -14.09 -5.24
CA HIS A 123 16.59 -13.74 -6.53
C HIS A 123 17.66 -13.21 -7.50
N TRP A 124 18.51 -12.28 -7.05
CA TRP A 124 19.63 -11.78 -7.84
C TRP A 124 20.61 -12.89 -8.25
N SER A 125 20.93 -13.82 -7.36
CA SER A 125 21.82 -14.94 -7.66
C SER A 125 21.30 -15.79 -8.83
N ILE A 126 19.99 -16.03 -8.89
CA ILE A 126 19.36 -16.76 -10.01
C ILE A 126 19.48 -15.98 -11.31
N LEU A 127 19.16 -14.70 -11.28
CA LEU A 127 19.28 -13.85 -12.47
C LEU A 127 20.73 -13.75 -12.95
N LEU A 128 21.70 -13.68 -12.04
CA LEU A 128 23.12 -13.67 -12.39
C LEU A 128 23.58 -15.00 -13.00
N LYS A 129 23.09 -16.13 -12.50
CA LYS A 129 23.36 -17.44 -13.13
C LYS A 129 22.78 -17.52 -14.54
N GLN A 130 21.60 -16.94 -14.76
CA GLN A 130 20.91 -17.03 -16.05
C GLN A 130 21.45 -16.03 -17.09
N PHE A 131 21.78 -14.81 -16.68
CA PHE A 131 22.18 -13.72 -17.58
C PHE A 131 23.69 -13.39 -17.53
N GLY A 132 24.45 -14.03 -16.62
CA GLY A 132 25.90 -13.89 -16.47
C GLY A 132 26.37 -12.66 -15.70
N SER A 133 25.69 -11.53 -15.79
CA SER A 133 26.09 -10.27 -15.14
C SER A 133 24.90 -9.37 -14.80
N ILE A 134 25.11 -8.41 -13.87
CA ILE A 134 24.09 -7.40 -13.51
C ILE A 134 23.71 -6.55 -14.73
N GLN A 135 24.71 -6.19 -15.55
CA GLN A 135 24.52 -5.40 -16.76
C GLN A 135 23.60 -6.13 -17.74
N ASN A 136 23.80 -7.43 -17.93
CA ASN A 136 22.96 -8.25 -18.81
C ASN A 136 21.53 -8.37 -18.26
N VAL A 137 21.35 -8.52 -16.95
CA VAL A 137 20.00 -8.51 -16.34
C VAL A 137 19.24 -7.23 -16.69
N PHE A 138 19.91 -6.07 -16.67
CA PHE A 138 19.29 -4.81 -17.05
C PHE A 138 19.10 -4.65 -18.56
N LEU A 139 20.07 -5.08 -19.37
CA LEU A 139 19.96 -5.07 -20.83
C LEU A 139 18.77 -5.93 -21.31
N TYR A 140 18.51 -7.05 -20.63
CA TYR A 140 17.39 -7.96 -20.89
C TYR A 140 16.20 -7.76 -19.94
N ALA A 141 16.03 -6.57 -19.35
CA ALA A 141 15.01 -6.31 -18.33
C ALA A 141 13.56 -6.62 -18.77
N GLN A 142 13.24 -6.46 -20.06
CA GLN A 142 11.92 -6.83 -20.59
C GLN A 142 11.69 -8.36 -20.58
N VAL A 143 12.74 -9.14 -20.84
CA VAL A 143 12.70 -10.61 -20.76
C VAL A 143 12.56 -11.04 -19.31
N VAL A 144 13.34 -10.45 -18.40
CA VAL A 144 13.23 -10.71 -16.95
C VAL A 144 11.83 -10.41 -16.44
N TYR A 145 11.26 -9.27 -16.86
CA TYR A 145 9.89 -8.89 -16.53
C TYR A 145 8.89 -9.94 -17.03
N ARG A 146 8.99 -10.39 -18.29
CA ARG A 146 8.12 -11.40 -18.88
C ARG A 146 8.24 -12.77 -18.19
N MET A 147 9.45 -13.23 -17.90
CA MET A 147 9.67 -14.49 -17.17
C MET A 147 9.04 -14.45 -15.78
N ARG A 148 9.21 -13.34 -15.06
CA ARG A 148 8.58 -13.15 -13.75
C ARG A 148 7.06 -13.16 -13.85
N VAL A 149 6.55 -12.58 -14.91
CA VAL A 149 5.13 -12.46 -15.24
C VAL A 149 4.51 -13.83 -15.53
N GLU A 150 5.24 -14.71 -16.22
CA GLU A 150 4.84 -16.06 -16.62
C GLU A 150 5.10 -17.11 -15.52
N GLY A 151 5.95 -16.79 -14.54
CA GLY A 151 6.35 -17.72 -13.48
C GLY A 151 7.55 -18.59 -13.84
N ASP A 152 8.25 -18.27 -14.93
CA ASP A 152 9.36 -19.04 -15.50
C ASP A 152 10.69 -18.87 -14.78
N LEU A 153 10.75 -18.00 -13.76
CA LEU A 153 11.94 -17.84 -12.91
C LEU A 153 12.08 -19.01 -11.93
N VAL A 154 12.54 -20.14 -12.46
CA VAL A 154 12.78 -21.37 -11.69
C VAL A 154 13.84 -21.13 -10.60
N GLY A 155 13.59 -21.69 -9.42
CA GLY A 155 14.50 -21.65 -8.28
C GLY A 155 14.30 -20.46 -7.35
N VAL A 156 13.54 -19.42 -7.74
CA VAL A 156 13.25 -18.29 -6.84
C VAL A 156 12.35 -18.79 -5.72
N VAL A 157 12.76 -18.59 -4.46
CA VAL A 157 11.93 -18.99 -3.32
C VAL A 157 10.73 -18.03 -3.23
N PRO A 158 9.49 -18.52 -3.44
CA PRO A 158 8.34 -17.65 -3.50
C PRO A 158 8.11 -16.99 -2.13
N TYR A 159 7.74 -15.72 -2.15
CA TYR A 159 7.33 -14.93 -0.98
C TYR A 159 8.38 -14.75 0.13
N LEU A 160 9.63 -15.17 -0.04
CA LEU A 160 10.68 -14.91 0.96
C LEU A 160 10.90 -13.41 1.19
N SER A 161 10.68 -12.59 0.15
CA SER A 161 10.68 -11.12 0.26
C SER A 161 9.54 -10.55 1.10
N ALA A 162 8.52 -11.34 1.47
CA ALA A 162 7.43 -10.88 2.33
C ALA A 162 7.92 -10.53 3.74
N PHE A 163 9.00 -11.17 4.21
CA PHE A 163 9.66 -10.81 5.47
C PHE A 163 10.16 -9.36 5.47
N SER A 164 10.52 -8.80 4.31
CA SER A 164 10.93 -7.39 4.23
C SER A 164 9.79 -6.43 4.60
N PHE A 165 8.54 -6.74 4.25
CA PHE A 165 7.37 -5.95 4.67
C PHE A 165 7.09 -6.10 6.16
N VAL A 166 7.24 -7.30 6.72
CA VAL A 166 7.13 -7.52 8.17
C VAL A 166 8.16 -6.68 8.93
N SER A 167 9.43 -6.73 8.50
CA SER A 167 10.50 -5.91 9.09
C SER A 167 10.22 -4.42 8.91
N LEU A 168 9.64 -4.00 7.77
CA LEU A 168 9.25 -2.62 7.51
C LEU A 168 8.12 -2.14 8.43
N PHE A 169 7.09 -2.96 8.66
CA PHE A 169 6.04 -2.68 9.64
C PHE A 169 6.64 -2.46 11.02
N LEU A 170 7.50 -3.38 11.48
CA LEU A 170 8.19 -3.27 12.77
C LEU A 170 9.10 -2.03 12.82
N ALA A 171 9.77 -1.69 11.72
CA ALA A 171 10.61 -0.50 11.59
C ALA A 171 9.81 0.81 11.68
N GLY A 172 8.62 0.85 11.08
CA GLY A 172 7.67 1.96 11.23
C GLY A 172 7.21 2.13 12.68
N LEU A 173 6.89 1.01 13.34
CA LEU A 173 6.49 0.98 14.74
C LEU A 173 7.61 1.44 15.69
N TYR A 174 8.84 0.94 15.48
CA TYR A 174 10.02 1.35 16.24
C TYR A 174 10.36 2.82 16.03
N SER A 175 10.26 3.31 14.79
CA SER A 175 10.51 4.71 14.48
C SER A 175 9.50 5.64 15.15
N ALA A 176 8.24 5.22 15.24
CA ALA A 176 7.21 5.92 16.00
C ALA A 176 7.54 5.95 17.50
N TYR A 177 7.91 4.81 18.08
CA TYR A 177 8.30 4.67 19.49
C TYR A 177 9.48 5.57 19.87
N MET A 178 10.52 5.59 19.05
CA MET A 178 11.73 6.39 19.27
C MET A 178 11.57 7.87 18.86
N ASN A 179 10.45 8.21 18.20
CA ASN A 179 10.17 9.50 17.59
C ASN A 179 11.31 9.96 16.65
N LYS A 180 11.95 9.01 15.95
CA LYS A 180 13.02 9.23 14.97
C LYS A 180 13.00 8.10 13.93
N ILE A 181 13.27 8.43 12.67
CA ILE A 181 13.51 7.44 11.63
C ILE A 181 15.00 7.07 11.71
N SER A 182 15.33 5.86 12.18
CA SER A 182 16.72 5.42 12.33
C SER A 182 17.26 4.75 11.06
N LEU A 183 18.59 4.70 10.88
CA LEU A 183 19.22 4.01 9.75
C LEU A 183 18.76 2.55 9.57
N ILE A 184 18.33 1.90 10.67
CA ILE A 184 17.82 0.52 10.61
C ILE A 184 16.57 0.36 9.75
N THR A 185 15.80 1.43 9.54
CA THR A 185 14.65 1.40 8.62
C THR A 185 15.08 1.24 7.18
N LEU A 186 16.32 1.58 6.83
CA LEU A 186 16.84 1.40 5.48
C LEU A 186 17.05 -0.08 5.15
N LEU A 187 17.31 -0.96 6.12
CA LEU A 187 17.53 -2.39 5.87
C LEU A 187 16.35 -3.05 5.12
N PRO A 188 15.10 -3.04 5.65
CA PRO A 188 13.97 -3.62 4.92
C PRO A 188 13.65 -2.87 3.62
N ILE A 189 13.85 -1.55 3.57
CA ILE A 189 13.63 -0.74 2.36
C ILE A 189 14.61 -1.17 1.25
N MET A 190 15.90 -1.35 1.58
CA MET A 190 16.91 -1.83 0.64
C MET A 190 16.60 -3.25 0.16
N ALA A 191 16.15 -4.15 1.04
CA ALA A 191 15.72 -5.48 0.63
C ALA A 191 14.56 -5.44 -0.37
N ILE A 192 13.55 -4.58 -0.15
CA ILE A 192 12.42 -4.40 -1.07
C ILE A 192 12.89 -3.79 -2.39
N ILE A 193 13.73 -2.75 -2.35
CA ILE A 193 14.28 -2.11 -3.56
C ILE A 193 15.06 -3.12 -4.37
N LEU A 194 16.03 -3.83 -3.77
CA LEU A 194 16.83 -4.83 -4.47
C LEU A 194 15.96 -5.91 -5.10
N LYS A 195 14.98 -6.43 -4.37
CA LYS A 195 14.03 -7.40 -4.92
C LYS A 195 13.22 -6.80 -6.06
N ASP A 196 12.72 -5.57 -5.95
CA ASP A 196 11.92 -4.96 -7.01
C ASP A 196 12.76 -4.58 -8.25
N LEU A 197 14.04 -4.20 -8.06
CA LEU A 197 15.00 -4.03 -9.16
C LEU A 197 15.20 -5.36 -9.92
N ALA A 198 15.44 -6.46 -9.20
CA ALA A 198 15.54 -7.80 -9.80
C ALA A 198 14.29 -8.17 -10.60
N ASN A 199 13.12 -7.79 -10.09
CA ASN A 199 11.86 -8.04 -10.77
C ASN A 199 11.58 -7.05 -11.91
N VAL A 200 12.27 -5.91 -11.99
CA VAL A 200 11.90 -4.76 -12.83
C VAL A 200 10.49 -4.23 -12.48
N GLY A 201 10.20 -4.18 -11.18
CA GLY A 201 8.94 -3.74 -10.56
C GLY A 201 9.05 -2.40 -9.83
N ARG A 202 7.89 -1.77 -9.58
CA ARG A 202 7.79 -0.50 -8.84
C ARG A 202 6.69 -0.51 -7.78
N ALA A 203 5.68 -1.37 -7.94
CA ALA A 203 4.50 -1.40 -7.09
C ALA A 203 4.84 -1.71 -5.63
N PHE A 204 5.82 -2.60 -5.37
CA PHE A 204 6.17 -2.97 -4.01
C PHE A 204 7.06 -1.93 -3.32
N MET A 205 7.82 -1.12 -4.07
CA MET A 205 8.47 0.07 -3.50
C MET A 205 7.44 1.08 -3.00
N LEU A 206 6.37 1.32 -3.77
CA LEU A 206 5.27 2.19 -3.35
C LEU A 206 4.50 1.59 -2.17
N PHE A 207 4.25 0.28 -2.19
CA PHE A 207 3.64 -0.47 -1.08
C PHE A 207 4.43 -0.25 0.22
N ALA A 208 5.75 -0.41 0.15
CA ALA A 208 6.65 -0.24 1.28
C ALA A 208 6.55 1.18 1.86
N LEU A 209 6.59 2.20 1.00
CA LEU A 209 6.45 3.59 1.42
C LEU A 209 5.14 3.82 2.18
N VAL A 210 4.04 3.31 1.63
CA VAL A 210 2.71 3.47 2.21
C VAL A 210 2.60 2.74 3.53
N GLU A 211 3.03 1.48 3.61
CA GLU A 211 3.03 0.69 4.85
C GLU A 211 3.80 1.41 5.95
N PHE A 212 5.04 1.84 5.66
CA PHE A 212 5.88 2.56 6.61
C PHE A 212 5.21 3.86 7.10
N ILE A 213 4.70 4.69 6.18
CA ILE A 213 4.02 5.94 6.52
C ILE A 213 2.79 5.67 7.39
N CYS A 214 1.97 4.69 7.02
CA CYS A 214 0.74 4.38 7.75
C CYS A 214 1.05 3.96 9.19
N VAL A 215 1.96 3.00 9.36
CA VAL A 215 2.34 2.50 10.68
C VAL A 215 2.98 3.62 11.51
N PHE A 216 3.94 4.34 10.94
CA PHE A 216 4.64 5.43 11.63
C PHE A 216 3.68 6.52 12.09
N MET A 217 2.84 7.05 11.19
CA MET A 217 1.95 8.17 11.49
C MET A 217 0.90 7.80 12.54
N ILE A 218 0.28 6.62 12.41
CA ILE A 218 -0.79 6.17 13.30
C ILE A 218 -0.23 5.79 14.68
N ALA A 219 0.86 5.02 14.75
CA ALA A 219 1.48 4.66 16.02
C ALA A 219 2.02 5.89 16.76
N ARG A 220 2.67 6.82 16.05
CA ARG A 220 3.21 8.06 16.65
C ARG A 220 2.11 8.95 17.19
N TYR A 221 1.01 9.11 16.45
CA TYR A 221 -0.16 9.86 16.93
C TYR A 221 -0.71 9.24 18.22
N SER A 222 -0.79 7.91 18.26
CA SER A 222 -1.30 7.14 19.40
C SER A 222 -0.44 7.31 20.66
N MET A 223 0.89 7.34 20.52
CA MET A 223 1.85 7.51 21.62
C MET A 223 1.92 8.96 22.15
N ASN A 224 1.89 9.95 21.26
CA ASN A 224 2.12 11.36 21.64
C ASN A 224 0.91 12.06 22.29
N LYS A 225 -0.29 11.44 22.31
CA LYS A 225 -1.52 12.10 22.78
C LYS A 225 -1.55 12.37 24.30
N LYS A 226 -0.79 11.61 25.10
CA LYS A 226 -0.82 11.69 26.58
C LYS A 226 0.44 12.30 27.20
N GLU A 227 1.58 12.20 26.54
CA GLU A 227 2.85 12.68 27.07
C GLU A 227 3.03 14.18 26.78
N LYS A 228 2.64 15.03 27.74
CA LYS A 228 3.03 16.46 27.79
C LYS A 228 4.55 16.64 28.04
N THR A 229 5.33 15.57 28.12
CA THR A 229 6.73 15.60 28.52
C THR A 229 7.64 16.11 27.40
N SER A 230 8.08 17.35 27.60
CA SER A 230 9.25 18.15 27.15
C SER A 230 10.27 17.64 26.12
N VAL A 231 10.35 16.37 25.72
CA VAL A 231 11.31 15.93 24.70
C VAL A 231 10.74 16.18 23.31
N GLN A 232 10.54 17.46 22.98
CA GLN A 232 10.36 17.94 21.61
C GLN A 232 11.67 17.72 20.84
N LYS A 233 11.94 16.47 20.44
CA LYS A 233 12.95 16.24 19.41
C LYS A 233 12.61 17.09 18.20
N SER A 234 13.64 17.71 17.64
CA SER A 234 13.56 18.58 16.48
C SER A 234 12.74 17.91 15.38
N LYS A 235 11.59 18.52 15.05
CA LYS A 235 10.77 18.13 13.89
C LYS A 235 11.60 18.09 12.59
N LYS A 236 12.73 18.81 12.53
CA LYS A 236 13.64 18.85 11.38
C LYS A 236 14.27 17.49 11.06
N SER A 237 14.76 16.74 12.06
CA SER A 237 15.40 15.44 11.81
C SER A 237 14.44 14.42 11.19
N LEU A 238 13.18 14.43 11.64
CA LEU A 238 12.14 13.58 11.07
C LEU A 238 11.83 13.95 9.62
N VAL A 239 11.71 15.25 9.32
CA VAL A 239 11.48 15.72 7.95
C VAL A 239 12.65 15.35 7.04
N ILE A 240 13.89 15.55 7.48
CA ILE A 240 15.10 15.19 6.72
C ILE A 240 15.13 13.69 6.42
N ASN A 241 14.94 12.83 7.43
CA ASN A 241 15.00 11.39 7.23
C ASN A 241 13.83 10.87 6.39
N PHE A 242 12.66 11.51 6.49
CA PHE A 242 11.53 11.22 5.61
C PHE A 242 11.84 11.58 4.16
N ILE A 243 12.40 12.76 3.91
CA ILE A 243 12.85 13.19 2.58
C ILE A 243 13.91 12.23 2.03
N LEU A 244 14.84 11.76 2.87
CA LEU A 244 15.86 10.79 2.48
C LEU A 244 15.23 9.44 2.06
N ILE A 245 14.28 8.91 2.83
CA ILE A 245 13.57 7.67 2.44
C ILE A 245 12.82 7.87 1.12
N LEU A 246 12.11 8.99 1.00
CA LEU A 246 11.34 9.32 -0.18
C LEU A 246 12.25 9.47 -1.42
N SER A 247 13.39 10.13 -1.28
CA SER A 247 14.36 10.31 -2.38
C SER A 247 14.95 8.99 -2.83
N VAL A 248 15.34 8.10 -1.90
CA VAL A 248 15.84 6.75 -2.21
C VAL A 248 14.81 5.95 -3.02
N ILE A 249 13.53 6.01 -2.63
CA ILE A 249 12.45 5.30 -3.33
C ILE A 249 12.19 5.92 -4.71
N ILE A 250 12.15 7.25 -4.82
CA ILE A 250 11.97 7.94 -6.11
C ILE A 250 13.11 7.63 -7.07
N ILE A 251 14.37 7.73 -6.61
CA ILE A 251 15.56 7.41 -7.41
C ILE A 251 15.50 5.96 -7.89
N SER A 252 15.16 5.02 -7.00
CA SER A 252 15.04 3.60 -7.36
C SER A 252 13.93 3.34 -8.37
N ALA A 253 12.76 3.95 -8.20
CA ALA A 253 11.65 3.83 -9.14
C ALA A 253 11.97 4.45 -10.51
N SER A 254 12.67 5.59 -10.52
CA SER A 254 13.18 6.24 -11.73
C SER A 254 14.24 5.38 -12.42
N PHE A 255 15.12 4.71 -11.68
CA PHE A 255 16.10 3.80 -12.23
C PHE A 255 15.44 2.61 -12.94
N VAL A 256 14.41 1.97 -12.32
CA VAL A 256 13.61 0.92 -12.98
C VAL A 256 12.95 1.43 -14.26
N ARG A 257 12.43 2.66 -14.23
CA ARG A 257 11.83 3.30 -15.40
C ARG A 257 12.86 3.42 -16.53
N SER A 258 14.03 3.96 -16.25
CA SER A 258 15.09 4.16 -17.24
C SER A 258 15.57 2.85 -17.85
N ILE A 259 15.72 1.79 -17.05
CA ILE A 259 16.14 0.46 -17.53
C ILE A 259 15.14 -0.16 -18.51
N LYS A 260 13.83 0.05 -18.31
CA LYS A 260 12.82 -0.52 -19.22
C LYS A 260 12.93 0.00 -20.65
N GLY A 261 13.73 1.04 -20.91
CA GLY A 261 14.01 1.53 -22.26
C GLY A 261 12.75 2.00 -23.00
N GLN A 262 11.69 2.35 -22.26
CA GLN A 262 10.47 2.85 -22.88
C GLN A 262 10.78 4.23 -23.45
N ILE A 263 10.99 4.28 -24.77
CA ILE A 263 11.07 5.52 -25.52
C ILE A 263 9.76 6.27 -25.28
N GLU A 264 9.81 7.34 -24.49
CA GLU A 264 8.64 8.11 -24.06
C GLU A 264 8.08 9.03 -25.16
N HIS A 265 8.15 8.61 -26.43
CA HIS A 265 7.52 9.31 -27.54
C HIS A 265 6.03 8.98 -27.60
N TYR A 266 5.30 9.45 -26.59
CA TYR A 266 3.85 9.41 -26.58
C TYR A 266 3.33 10.36 -27.67
N LYS A 267 2.91 9.80 -28.81
CA LYS A 267 2.35 10.57 -29.95
C LYS A 267 1.19 11.48 -29.53
N THR A 268 0.49 11.12 -28.45
CA THR A 268 -0.69 11.82 -27.94
C THR A 268 -0.39 12.81 -26.80
N ALA A 269 0.87 12.98 -26.40
CA ALA A 269 1.26 13.98 -25.42
C ALA A 269 1.19 15.40 -25.99
N THR A 270 0.63 16.32 -25.22
CA THR A 270 0.62 17.76 -25.53
C THR A 270 2.05 18.32 -25.54
N SER A 271 2.25 19.47 -26.20
CA SER A 271 3.52 20.20 -26.14
C SER A 271 3.93 20.52 -24.71
N SER A 272 2.98 20.92 -23.85
CA SER A 272 3.21 21.18 -22.43
C SER A 272 3.77 19.95 -21.70
N LEU A 273 3.20 18.75 -21.93
CA LEU A 273 3.70 17.52 -21.29
C LEU A 273 5.09 17.14 -21.79
N LYS A 274 5.37 17.37 -23.08
CA LYS A 274 6.70 17.15 -23.66
C LYS A 274 7.75 18.11 -23.09
N GLN A 275 7.38 19.36 -22.81
CA GLN A 275 8.26 20.34 -22.17
C GLN A 275 8.57 20.00 -20.70
N LEU A 276 7.63 19.38 -19.97
CA LEU A 276 7.86 18.93 -18.59
C LEU A 276 8.92 17.81 -18.48
N ASN A 277 9.20 17.12 -19.59
CA ASN A 277 10.23 16.08 -19.63
C ASN A 277 11.65 16.59 -19.34
N VAL A 278 11.88 17.90 -19.39
CA VAL A 278 13.20 18.53 -19.11
C VAL A 278 13.62 18.38 -17.64
N LEU A 279 12.68 18.18 -16.72
CA LEU A 279 12.96 18.15 -15.28
C LEU A 279 13.16 16.73 -14.70
N ASP A 280 13.06 15.65 -15.49
CA ASP A 280 13.16 14.21 -15.13
C ASP A 280 12.22 13.68 -14.03
N VAL A 281 11.61 14.56 -13.22
CA VAL A 281 10.73 14.25 -12.08
C VAL A 281 9.30 14.00 -12.55
N ILE A 282 8.76 14.85 -13.45
CA ILE A 282 7.41 14.71 -14.00
C ILE A 282 7.55 14.30 -15.46
N THR A 283 7.72 13.00 -15.67
CA THR A 283 7.77 12.43 -17.02
C THR A 283 6.38 12.06 -17.53
N PRO A 284 6.16 12.09 -18.86
CA PRO A 284 4.96 11.55 -19.48
C PRO A 284 4.53 10.16 -18.97
N SER A 285 5.48 9.26 -18.68
CA SER A 285 5.16 7.92 -18.15
C SER A 285 4.57 7.93 -16.72
N ILE A 286 5.08 8.80 -15.84
CA ILE A 286 4.53 9.01 -14.49
C ILE A 286 3.13 9.61 -14.59
N TYR A 287 2.95 10.62 -15.44
CA TYR A 287 1.63 11.20 -15.67
C TYR A 287 0.64 10.15 -16.20
N LEU A 288 1.02 9.35 -17.19
CA LEU A 288 0.22 8.23 -17.69
C LEU A 288 -0.10 7.24 -16.54
N TYR A 289 0.88 6.89 -15.70
CA TYR A 289 0.68 5.96 -14.60
C TYR A 289 -0.30 6.45 -13.53
N PHE A 290 -0.48 7.75 -13.33
CA PHE A 290 -1.49 8.25 -12.38
C PHE A 290 -2.82 8.61 -13.03
N SER A 291 -2.83 8.98 -14.31
CA SER A 291 -4.07 9.42 -14.98
C SER A 291 -4.78 8.30 -15.73
N SER A 292 -4.08 7.29 -16.26
CA SER A 292 -4.65 6.32 -17.22
C SER A 292 -5.73 5.41 -16.64
N HIS A 293 -5.66 5.03 -15.37
CA HIS A 293 -6.53 3.99 -14.81
C HIS A 293 -8.02 4.33 -14.83
N VAL A 294 -8.38 5.61 -14.72
CA VAL A 294 -9.77 6.06 -14.87
C VAL A 294 -10.24 5.90 -16.32
N GLY A 295 -9.36 6.14 -17.29
CA GLY A 295 -9.64 5.86 -18.70
C GLY A 295 -9.84 4.37 -18.97
N VAL A 296 -9.07 3.50 -18.30
CA VAL A 296 -9.24 2.04 -18.40
C VAL A 296 -10.60 1.62 -17.85
N LEU A 297 -11.00 2.15 -16.69
CA LEU A 297 -12.36 1.92 -16.16
C LEU A 297 -13.43 2.38 -17.17
N ASN A 298 -13.24 3.54 -17.79
CA ASN A 298 -14.16 4.06 -18.80
C ASN A 298 -14.33 3.12 -20.00
N LYS A 299 -13.21 2.66 -20.58
CA LYS A 299 -13.25 1.73 -21.72
C LYS A 299 -13.74 0.34 -21.36
N PHE A 300 -13.49 -0.10 -20.13
CA PHE A 300 -14.04 -1.34 -19.60
C PHE A 300 -15.57 -1.30 -19.54
N LEU A 301 -16.14 -0.23 -18.96
CA LEU A 301 -17.60 -0.07 -18.88
C LEU A 301 -18.25 0.14 -20.26
N GLU A 302 -17.56 0.84 -21.18
CA GLU A 302 -18.03 1.04 -22.55
C GLU A 302 -18.13 -0.27 -23.33
N GLN A 303 -17.11 -1.15 -23.23
CA GLN A 303 -17.09 -2.40 -24.00
C GLN A 303 -17.86 -3.54 -23.34
N ASN A 304 -17.90 -3.58 -22.00
CA ASN A 304 -18.58 -4.59 -21.18
C ASN A 304 -18.39 -6.05 -21.69
N ASN A 305 -17.17 -6.38 -22.12
CA ASN A 305 -16.86 -7.63 -22.83
C ASN A 305 -15.86 -8.52 -22.06
N GLU A 306 -15.52 -8.15 -20.83
CA GLU A 306 -14.72 -8.99 -19.95
C GLU A 306 -15.63 -9.92 -19.15
N ARG A 307 -15.26 -11.20 -19.09
CA ARG A 307 -15.93 -12.21 -18.27
C ARG A 307 -14.89 -12.77 -17.31
N SER A 308 -15.00 -12.42 -16.03
CA SER A 308 -14.26 -13.07 -14.95
C SER A 308 -15.17 -14.06 -14.22
N MET A 309 -14.58 -15.03 -13.51
CA MET A 309 -15.34 -15.81 -12.55
C MET A 309 -15.83 -14.90 -11.40
N ILE A 310 -16.90 -15.30 -10.72
CA ILE A 310 -17.42 -14.53 -9.59
C ILE A 310 -16.33 -14.42 -8.51
N GLY A 311 -15.98 -13.19 -8.14
CA GLY A 311 -14.94 -12.93 -7.14
C GLY A 311 -13.53 -13.36 -7.57
N GLU A 312 -13.25 -13.55 -8.86
CA GLU A 312 -11.92 -13.99 -9.35
C GLU A 312 -10.82 -13.06 -8.88
N HIS A 313 -11.01 -11.74 -8.98
CA HIS A 313 -10.00 -10.78 -8.59
C HIS A 313 -9.94 -10.59 -7.06
N THR A 314 -11.10 -10.57 -6.40
CA THR A 314 -11.24 -10.37 -4.95
C THR A 314 -10.65 -11.53 -4.16
N PHE A 315 -10.88 -12.76 -4.63
CA PHE A 315 -10.41 -14.01 -4.02
C PHE A 315 -9.28 -14.68 -4.82
N MET A 316 -8.53 -13.90 -5.60
CA MET A 316 -7.44 -14.38 -6.46
C MET A 316 -6.48 -15.36 -5.74
N PRO A 317 -6.06 -15.13 -4.48
CA PRO A 317 -5.21 -16.09 -3.78
C PRO A 317 -5.90 -17.43 -3.50
N ALA A 318 -7.20 -17.44 -3.22
CA ALA A 318 -7.98 -18.67 -3.07
C ALA A 318 -8.11 -19.42 -4.39
N TYR A 319 -8.36 -18.71 -5.50
CA TYR A 319 -8.39 -19.30 -6.84
C TYR A 319 -7.03 -19.91 -7.23
N ASN A 320 -5.92 -19.22 -6.93
CA ASN A 320 -4.58 -19.76 -7.16
C ASN A 320 -4.27 -21.01 -6.34
N ILE A 321 -4.79 -21.10 -5.10
CA ILE A 321 -4.66 -22.32 -4.27
C ILE A 321 -5.52 -23.44 -4.85
N ALA A 322 -6.79 -23.16 -5.17
CA ALA A 322 -7.73 -24.14 -5.74
C ALA A 322 -7.21 -24.71 -7.07
N ALA A 323 -6.62 -23.88 -7.92
CA ALA A 323 -6.06 -24.30 -9.20
C ALA A 323 -4.85 -25.24 -9.05
N LYS A 324 -4.06 -25.13 -7.97
CA LYS A 324 -2.99 -26.11 -7.66
C LYS A 324 -3.53 -27.51 -7.35
N PHE A 325 -4.77 -27.60 -6.90
CA PHE A 325 -5.48 -28.87 -6.68
C PHE A 325 -6.37 -29.27 -7.87
N ASN A 326 -6.21 -28.60 -9.03
CA ASN A 326 -7.04 -28.79 -10.23
C ASN A 326 -8.55 -28.58 -9.99
N LEU A 327 -8.95 -27.81 -8.97
CA LEU A 327 -10.36 -27.51 -8.68
C LEU A 327 -10.93 -26.40 -9.57
N THR A 328 -10.06 -25.52 -10.08
CA THR A 328 -10.39 -24.40 -10.97
C THR A 328 -9.29 -24.20 -12.00
N LYS A 329 -9.58 -23.44 -13.06
CA LYS A 329 -8.54 -22.97 -13.98
C LYS A 329 -7.66 -21.93 -13.29
N ASN A 330 -6.38 -21.92 -13.62
CA ASN A 330 -5.47 -20.87 -13.15
C ASN A 330 -5.99 -19.49 -13.61
N PRO A 331 -6.33 -18.58 -12.68
CA PRO A 331 -6.85 -17.26 -13.03
C PRO A 331 -5.76 -16.42 -13.72
N ASN A 332 -6.16 -15.51 -14.61
CA ASN A 332 -5.19 -14.69 -15.31
C ASN A 332 -4.61 -13.63 -14.37
N SER A 333 -3.28 -13.67 -14.19
CA SER A 333 -2.57 -12.66 -13.40
C SER A 333 -2.59 -11.27 -14.05
N TYR A 334 -2.91 -11.17 -15.34
CA TYR A 334 -3.07 -9.91 -16.06
C TYR A 334 -4.53 -9.56 -16.26
N GLN A 335 -4.81 -8.28 -16.04
CA GLN A 335 -6.04 -7.70 -16.53
C GLN A 335 -5.92 -7.49 -18.05
N LYS A 336 -7.05 -7.57 -18.76
CA LYS A 336 -7.10 -7.20 -20.17
C LYS A 336 -6.79 -5.71 -20.34
N GLY A 337 -5.99 -5.40 -21.37
CA GLY A 337 -5.57 -4.04 -21.67
C GLY A 337 -6.56 -3.31 -22.58
N TYR A 338 -6.59 -1.98 -22.42
CA TYR A 338 -7.40 -1.08 -23.23
C TYR A 338 -6.53 0.03 -23.82
N PHE A 339 -6.92 0.50 -24.99
CA PHE A 339 -6.27 1.63 -25.64
C PHE A 339 -6.95 2.95 -25.24
N ILE A 340 -6.24 3.79 -24.49
CA ILE A 340 -6.75 5.03 -23.89
C ILE A 340 -5.73 6.17 -23.91
N PRO A 341 -5.69 7.02 -24.93
CA PRO A 341 -5.04 6.77 -26.23
C PRO A 341 -3.65 6.06 -26.21
N MET A 342 -3.29 5.38 -25.12
CA MET A 342 -2.13 4.52 -24.98
C MET A 342 -2.58 3.16 -24.46
N TRP A 343 -1.87 2.09 -24.81
CA TRP A 343 -2.18 0.76 -24.27
C TRP A 343 -1.89 0.73 -22.76
N THR A 344 -2.92 0.44 -21.96
CA THR A 344 -2.81 0.34 -20.50
C THR A 344 -3.56 -0.91 -20.04
N ASN A 345 -2.90 -1.76 -19.26
CA ASN A 345 -3.44 -3.02 -18.76
C ASN A 345 -3.70 -3.03 -17.25
N THR A 346 -3.73 -1.86 -16.62
CA THR A 346 -4.10 -1.70 -15.22
C THR A 346 -5.27 -0.73 -15.13
N GLY A 347 -6.36 -1.16 -14.50
CA GLY A 347 -7.50 -0.32 -14.13
C GLY A 347 -7.47 0.11 -12.68
N THR A 348 -8.51 0.82 -12.26
CA THR A 348 -8.78 1.09 -10.84
C THR A 348 -9.37 -0.16 -10.17
N TYR A 349 -9.42 -0.16 -8.83
CA TYR A 349 -9.98 -1.28 -8.07
C TYR A 349 -11.49 -1.45 -8.35
N LEU A 350 -12.18 -0.38 -8.77
CA LEU A 350 -13.59 -0.40 -9.13
C LEU A 350 -13.84 -1.28 -10.35
N ARG A 351 -12.90 -1.33 -11.31
CA ARG A 351 -13.01 -2.23 -12.45
C ARG A 351 -13.10 -3.69 -11.98
N GLU A 352 -12.21 -4.08 -11.07
CA GLU A 352 -12.17 -5.47 -10.60
C GLU A 352 -13.38 -5.81 -9.73
N LEU A 353 -13.82 -4.90 -8.85
CA LEU A 353 -15.06 -5.08 -8.08
C LEU A 353 -16.28 -5.19 -8.98
N TYR A 354 -16.35 -4.39 -10.05
CA TYR A 354 -17.42 -4.47 -11.04
C TYR A 354 -17.33 -5.75 -11.87
N SER A 355 -16.13 -6.19 -12.25
CA SER A 355 -15.94 -7.46 -12.97
C SER A 355 -16.40 -8.65 -12.12
N ASP A 356 -16.09 -8.64 -10.83
CA ASP A 356 -16.41 -9.74 -9.92
C ASP A 356 -17.89 -9.79 -9.50
N PHE A 357 -18.52 -8.63 -9.26
CA PHE A 357 -19.86 -8.55 -8.65
C PHE A 357 -20.77 -7.46 -9.24
N GLY A 358 -20.41 -6.86 -10.37
CA GLY A 358 -21.15 -5.77 -10.99
C GLY A 358 -21.30 -4.54 -10.09
N ILE A 359 -22.46 -3.90 -10.15
CA ILE A 359 -22.76 -2.73 -9.31
C ILE A 359 -22.78 -3.06 -7.81
N LEU A 360 -23.08 -4.31 -7.44
CA LEU A 360 -23.01 -4.76 -6.04
C LEU A 360 -21.58 -4.69 -5.51
N GLY A 361 -20.58 -5.04 -6.31
CA GLY A 361 -19.17 -4.92 -5.93
C GLY A 361 -18.75 -3.46 -5.73
N VAL A 362 -19.18 -2.57 -6.62
CA VAL A 362 -18.90 -1.13 -6.56
C VAL A 362 -19.58 -0.45 -5.36
N THR A 363 -20.68 -1.00 -4.86
CA THR A 363 -21.38 -0.48 -3.67
C THR A 363 -20.84 -1.13 -2.37
N ALA A 364 -20.90 -2.45 -2.28
CA ALA A 364 -20.51 -3.19 -1.08
C ALA A 364 -19.00 -3.12 -0.80
N GLY A 365 -18.15 -3.20 -1.83
CA GLY A 365 -16.70 -3.19 -1.68
C GLY A 365 -16.17 -1.93 -0.98
N PRO A 366 -16.42 -0.72 -1.51
CA PRO A 366 -15.97 0.52 -0.89
C PRO A 366 -16.61 0.77 0.48
N PHE A 367 -17.88 0.38 0.67
CA PHE A 367 -18.57 0.45 1.96
C PHE A 367 -17.88 -0.41 3.03
N LEU A 368 -17.63 -1.69 2.73
CA LEU A 368 -16.96 -2.61 3.66
C LEU A 368 -15.52 -2.18 3.94
N LEU A 369 -14.80 -1.74 2.89
CA LEU A 369 -13.43 -1.25 3.02
C LEU A 369 -13.37 -0.06 3.98
N SER A 370 -14.24 0.93 3.83
CA SER A 370 -14.24 2.10 4.70
C SER A 370 -14.70 1.75 6.12
N PHE A 371 -15.79 0.98 6.26
CA PHE A 371 -16.30 0.55 7.56
C PHE A 371 -15.22 -0.20 8.37
N LEU A 372 -14.61 -1.23 7.78
CA LEU A 372 -13.55 -2.02 8.44
C LEU A 372 -12.32 -1.16 8.76
N SER A 373 -11.92 -0.27 7.84
CA SER A 373 -10.77 0.62 8.07
C SER A 373 -11.00 1.54 9.26
N VAL A 374 -12.20 2.12 9.37
CA VAL A 374 -12.57 3.01 10.47
C VAL A 374 -12.73 2.22 11.77
N TYR A 375 -13.35 1.05 11.71
CA TYR A 375 -13.47 0.14 12.85
C TYR A 375 -12.11 -0.19 13.43
N PHE A 376 -11.18 -0.75 12.65
CA PHE A 376 -9.86 -1.12 13.14
C PHE A 376 -9.04 0.10 13.58
N PHE A 377 -9.16 1.23 12.90
CA PHE A 377 -8.49 2.47 13.27
C PHE A 377 -8.89 2.92 14.69
N PHE A 378 -10.19 2.98 14.99
CA PHE A 378 -10.65 3.38 16.32
C PHE A 378 -10.44 2.30 17.38
N ARG A 379 -10.56 1.01 17.03
CA ARG A 379 -10.16 -0.10 17.93
C ARG A 379 -8.69 0.04 18.34
N PHE A 380 -7.80 0.35 17.40
CA PHE A 380 -6.40 0.64 17.72
C PHE A 380 -6.25 1.87 18.61
N LEU A 381 -6.93 2.98 18.31
CA LEU A 381 -6.82 4.19 19.11
C LEU A 381 -7.34 4.02 20.54
N ASN A 382 -8.33 3.17 20.76
CA ASN A 382 -8.93 2.92 22.07
C ASN A 382 -8.15 1.86 22.85
N GLU A 383 -7.90 0.69 22.26
CA GLU A 383 -7.30 -0.46 22.98
C GLU A 383 -5.78 -0.51 22.90
N LYS A 384 -5.15 0.23 21.99
CA LYS A 384 -3.69 0.23 21.76
C LYS A 384 -3.09 -1.14 21.46
N LYS A 385 -3.89 -2.12 21.04
CA LYS A 385 -3.39 -3.43 20.60
C LYS A 385 -2.76 -3.35 19.21
N ILE A 386 -1.53 -3.82 19.07
CA ILE A 386 -0.78 -3.78 17.80
C ILE A 386 -1.49 -4.58 16.71
N PHE A 387 -2.23 -5.64 17.07
CA PHE A 387 -3.10 -6.38 16.15
C PHE A 387 -4.00 -5.45 15.30
N TYR A 388 -4.67 -4.47 15.92
CA TYR A 388 -5.52 -3.53 15.18
C TYR A 388 -4.74 -2.56 14.31
N LEU A 389 -3.51 -2.21 14.70
CA LEU A 389 -2.61 -1.42 13.87
C LEU A 389 -2.22 -2.17 12.59
N ILE A 390 -1.99 -3.48 12.69
CA ILE A 390 -1.71 -4.34 11.52
C ILE A 390 -2.86 -4.22 10.52
N TYR A 391 -4.09 -4.56 10.89
CA TYR A 391 -5.24 -4.46 9.99
C TYR A 391 -5.46 -3.04 9.45
N THR A 392 -5.33 -2.03 10.32
CA THR A 392 -5.45 -0.62 9.89
C THR A 392 -4.44 -0.29 8.80
N SER A 393 -3.16 -0.65 9.00
CA SER A 393 -2.11 -0.37 8.02
C SER A 393 -2.34 -1.10 6.69
N TYR A 394 -2.75 -2.36 6.72
CA TYR A 394 -3.00 -3.15 5.51
C TYR A 394 -4.24 -2.67 4.74
N LEU A 395 -5.30 -2.27 5.45
CA LEU A 395 -6.48 -1.66 4.81
C LEU A 395 -6.17 -0.27 4.25
N TYR A 396 -5.32 0.51 4.91
CA TYR A 396 -4.84 1.78 4.35
C TYR A 396 -4.04 1.57 3.07
N ILE A 397 -3.28 0.48 2.96
CA ILE A 397 -2.61 0.12 1.69
C ILE A 397 -3.66 -0.19 0.62
N VAL A 398 -4.75 -0.91 0.96
CA VAL A 398 -5.85 -1.13 0.00
C VAL A 398 -6.48 0.18 -0.45
N ILE A 399 -6.80 1.08 0.49
CA ILE A 399 -7.30 2.44 0.20
C ILE A 399 -6.30 3.21 -0.66
N PHE A 400 -5.00 3.11 -0.35
CA PHE A 400 -3.98 3.83 -1.09
C PHE A 400 -3.89 3.36 -2.54
N PHE A 401 -4.03 2.05 -2.77
CA PHE A 401 -3.94 1.45 -4.09
C PHE A 401 -5.28 1.43 -4.84
N THR A 402 -6.35 2.10 -4.36
CA THR A 402 -7.63 2.16 -5.09
C THR A 402 -7.51 2.75 -6.50
N PHE A 403 -6.47 3.55 -6.74
CA PHE A 403 -6.20 4.08 -8.07
C PHE A 403 -5.71 3.04 -9.10
N LEU A 404 -5.21 1.91 -8.63
CA LEU A 404 -4.66 0.81 -9.40
C LEU A 404 -5.53 -0.44 -9.18
N VAL A 405 -4.96 -1.62 -9.42
CA VAL A 405 -5.57 -2.92 -9.12
C VAL A 405 -5.83 -3.11 -7.62
N MET A 406 -6.76 -4.00 -7.25
CA MET A 406 -6.97 -4.45 -5.87
C MET A 406 -5.69 -5.11 -5.36
N VAL A 407 -4.96 -4.41 -4.50
CA VAL A 407 -3.69 -4.90 -3.94
C VAL A 407 -3.85 -6.23 -3.17
N THR A 408 -5.06 -6.56 -2.70
CA THR A 408 -5.42 -7.82 -2.05
C THR A 408 -5.24 -9.04 -2.95
N ARG A 409 -5.26 -8.87 -4.29
CA ARG A 409 -4.97 -9.96 -5.23
C ARG A 409 -3.50 -10.40 -5.21
N LEU A 410 -2.61 -9.56 -4.67
CA LEU A 410 -1.18 -9.84 -4.63
C LEU A 410 -0.88 -10.79 -3.47
N GLY A 411 -0.32 -11.97 -3.76
CA GLY A 411 0.06 -12.94 -2.73
C GLY A 411 1.01 -12.37 -1.67
N ASN A 412 1.88 -11.42 -2.05
CA ASN A 412 2.75 -10.72 -1.11
C ASN A 412 1.96 -9.94 -0.04
N TRP A 413 0.81 -9.33 -0.37
CA TRP A 413 -0.02 -8.60 0.60
C TRP A 413 -0.60 -9.55 1.65
N ILE A 414 -1.15 -10.70 1.24
CA ILE A 414 -1.70 -11.68 2.19
C ILE A 414 -0.60 -12.29 3.05
N ILE A 415 0.49 -12.72 2.43
CA ILE A 415 1.55 -13.42 3.15
C ILE A 415 2.27 -12.47 4.11
N SER A 416 2.51 -11.21 3.72
CA SER A 416 3.07 -10.23 4.65
C SER A 416 2.12 -9.89 5.79
N LEU A 417 0.81 -9.82 5.55
CA LEU A 417 -0.19 -9.65 6.61
C LEU A 417 -0.11 -10.79 7.64
N LEU A 418 -0.16 -12.04 7.18
CA LEU A 418 -0.11 -13.22 8.04
C LEU A 418 1.20 -13.33 8.81
N LEU A 419 2.34 -13.12 8.14
CA LEU A 419 3.65 -13.13 8.78
C LEU A 419 3.80 -11.99 9.79
N THR A 420 3.18 -10.83 9.55
CA THR A 420 3.20 -9.70 10.51
C THR A 420 2.40 -10.05 11.76
N ILE A 421 1.21 -10.63 11.62
CA ILE A 421 0.40 -11.10 12.76
C ILE A 421 1.18 -12.13 13.58
N LEU A 422 1.77 -13.13 12.92
CA LEU A 422 2.57 -14.16 13.57
C LEU A 422 3.78 -13.56 14.31
N SER A 423 4.55 -12.69 13.64
CA SER A 423 5.76 -12.10 14.19
C SER A 423 5.44 -11.22 15.41
N VAL A 424 4.43 -10.36 15.33
CA VAL A 424 4.00 -9.53 16.46
C VAL A 424 3.55 -10.39 17.64
N THR A 425 2.77 -11.46 17.39
CA THR A 425 2.33 -12.38 18.45
C THR A 425 3.51 -13.04 19.16
N ILE A 426 4.52 -13.48 18.41
CA ILE A 426 5.73 -14.08 18.96
C ILE A 426 6.51 -13.05 19.79
N LEU A 427 6.68 -11.83 19.28
CA LEU A 427 7.42 -10.76 19.97
C LEU A 427 6.73 -10.33 21.26
N GLU A 428 5.40 -10.24 21.30
CA GLU A 428 4.66 -9.95 22.53
C GLU A 428 4.90 -11.04 23.59
N ARG A 429 4.93 -12.32 23.20
CA ARG A 429 5.22 -13.43 24.12
C ARG A 429 6.65 -13.38 24.64
N ILE A 430 7.62 -13.06 23.79
CA ILE A 430 9.04 -12.91 24.18
C ILE A 430 9.19 -11.76 25.19
N GLY A 431 8.56 -10.61 24.91
CA GLY A 431 8.54 -9.48 25.84
C GLY A 431 7.93 -9.83 27.19
N LYS A 432 6.76 -10.48 27.21
CA LYS A 432 6.13 -10.87 28.49
C LYS A 432 7.03 -11.74 29.37
N LYS A 433 7.69 -12.73 28.77
CA LYS A 433 8.64 -13.60 29.49
C LYS A 433 9.84 -12.84 30.05
N HIS A 434 10.31 -11.82 29.33
CA HIS A 434 11.43 -11.00 29.78
C HIS A 434 11.01 -10.08 30.95
N ILE A 435 9.79 -9.52 30.92
CA ILE A 435 9.19 -8.79 32.07
C ILE A 435 9.10 -9.71 33.29
N GLU A 436 8.55 -10.91 33.12
CA GLU A 436 8.39 -11.89 34.21
C GLU A 436 9.73 -12.28 34.83
N LYS A 437 10.76 -12.52 34.00
CA LYS A 437 12.10 -12.86 34.46
C LYS A 437 12.73 -11.74 35.30
N ASN A 438 12.60 -10.48 34.87
CA ASN A 438 13.17 -9.36 35.60
C ASN A 438 12.48 -9.12 36.94
N LYS A 439 11.16 -9.32 37.01
CA LYS A 439 10.42 -9.25 38.28
C LYS A 439 10.89 -10.27 39.31
N ASN A 440 11.25 -11.48 38.88
CA ASN A 440 11.75 -12.50 39.80
C ASN A 440 13.15 -12.15 40.33
N LEU A 441 14.00 -11.53 39.51
CA LEU A 441 15.34 -11.07 39.91
C LEU A 441 15.32 -9.86 40.86
N GLU A 442 14.21 -9.12 40.93
CA GLU A 442 14.05 -8.03 41.90
C GLU A 442 13.55 -8.51 43.28
N ILE A 443 13.09 -9.76 43.37
CA ILE A 443 12.57 -10.38 44.60
C ILE A 443 13.65 -11.20 45.32
N GLU A 444 14.64 -11.71 44.58
CA GLU A 444 15.86 -12.34 45.10
C GLU A 444 16.89 -11.29 45.53
#